data_AF-A0A2U1CRX5-F1
#
_entry.id   AF-A0A2U1CRX5-F1
#
_cell.length_a   1.000
_cell.length_b   1.000
_cell.length_c   1.000
_cell.angle_alpha   90.00
_cell.angle_beta   90.00
_cell.angle_gamma   90.00
#
_symmetry.space_group_name_H-M   'P 1'
#
loop_
_entity.id
_entity.type
_entity.pdbx_description
1 polymer ?
#
loop_
_entity_poly.entity_id
_entity_poly.type
_entity_poly.pdbx_seq_one_letter_code
_entity_poly.pdbx_strand_id
1 'polypeptide(L)'
;MRMNTKPQIHPLVEAAQKFGSEAALARALGVSRGALNQWKKKGREVPAEHAPEIEKLTGVPCESLCPSVRWAVVRRSELKEAEHA
;
A
#
# COMPACT_ATOMS: atom_id res chain seq x y z
N MET A 1 -0.47 11.16 -26.15
CA MET A 1 0.17 10.71 -24.89
C MET A 1 -0.06 11.74 -23.80
N ARG A 2 -0.82 11.42 -22.74
CA ARG A 2 -0.87 12.25 -21.51
C ARG A 2 0.05 11.61 -20.48
N MET A 3 1.25 12.16 -20.33
CA MET A 3 2.20 11.75 -19.30
C MET A 3 1.91 12.61 -18.07
N ASN A 4 1.01 12.15 -17.21
CA ASN A 4 0.66 12.86 -15.98
C ASN A 4 1.73 12.61 -14.91
N THR A 5 2.75 13.47 -14.90
CA THR A 5 3.84 13.46 -13.93
C THR A 5 3.40 14.14 -12.63
N LYS A 6 2.74 13.38 -11.74
CA LYS A 6 2.66 13.76 -10.32
C LYS A 6 4.09 13.69 -9.75
N PRO A 7 4.47 14.58 -8.81
CA PRO A 7 5.81 14.57 -8.22
C PRO A 7 6.13 13.17 -7.70
N GLN A 8 7.29 12.65 -8.09
CA GLN A 8 7.77 11.27 -7.91
C GLN A 8 8.12 10.96 -6.44
N ILE A 9 7.21 11.25 -5.51
CA ILE A 9 7.32 10.76 -4.13
C ILE A 9 6.55 9.45 -4.10
N HIS A 10 7.26 8.36 -3.85
CA HIS A 10 6.64 7.03 -3.81
C HIS A 10 5.54 7.02 -2.73
N PRO A 11 4.34 6.46 -2.98
CA PRO A 11 3.22 6.51 -2.04
C PRO A 11 3.55 5.85 -0.69
N LEU A 12 4.47 4.89 -0.68
CA LEU A 12 5.02 4.32 0.55
C LEU A 12 5.79 5.35 1.41
N VAL A 13 6.45 6.33 0.80
CA VAL A 13 7.14 7.42 1.51
C VAL A 13 6.13 8.40 2.10
N GLU A 14 5.01 8.65 1.41
CA GLU A 14 3.89 9.40 1.98
C GLU A 14 3.29 8.66 3.18
N ALA A 15 3.03 7.35 3.03
CA ALA A 15 2.51 6.51 4.10
C ALA A 15 3.43 6.52 5.32
N ALA A 16 4.74 6.36 5.09
CA ALA A 16 5.73 6.42 6.16
C ALA A 16 5.80 7.78 6.86
N GLN A 17 5.64 8.89 6.13
CA GLN A 17 5.57 10.22 6.73
C GLN A 17 4.30 10.40 7.58
N LYS A 18 3.15 9.94 7.10
CA LYS A 18 1.89 9.96 7.85
C LYS A 18 1.94 9.11 9.11
N PHE A 19 2.63 7.96 9.04
CA PHE A 19 2.84 7.09 10.20
C PHE A 19 3.86 7.65 11.20
N GLY A 20 4.82 8.45 10.70
CA GLY A 20 5.86 9.11 11.48
C GLY A 20 7.28 8.78 10.99
N SER A 21 7.55 7.53 10.60
CA SER A 21 8.80 7.17 9.93
C SER A 21 8.72 5.83 9.19
N GLU A 22 9.63 5.62 8.23
CA GLU A 22 9.76 4.33 7.54
C GLU A 22 10.14 3.20 8.50
N ALA A 23 10.97 3.49 9.50
CA ALA A 23 11.37 2.49 10.49
C ALA A 23 10.20 2.09 11.39
N ALA A 24 9.38 3.05 11.82
CA ALA A 24 8.18 2.78 12.60
C ALA A 24 7.16 1.98 11.77
N LEU A 25 6.95 2.37 10.51
CA LEU A 25 6.03 1.66 9.61
C LEU A 25 6.49 0.22 9.37
N ALA A 26 7.79 -0.01 9.13
CA ALA A 26 8.34 -1.36 8.97
C ALA A 26 8.07 -2.22 10.22
N ARG A 27 8.28 -1.67 11.41
CA ARG A 27 8.03 -2.36 12.68
C ARG A 27 6.55 -2.67 12.89
N ALA A 28 5.67 -1.75 12.54
CA ALA A 28 4.23 -1.94 12.63
C ALA A 28 3.74 -3.06 11.69
N LEU A 29 4.29 -3.13 10.48
CA LEU A 29 4.00 -4.18 9.50
C LEU A 29 4.73 -5.50 9.75
N GLY A 30 5.59 -5.58 10.78
CA GLY A 30 6.42 -6.77 11.04
C GLY A 30 7.45 -7.07 9.95
N VAL A 31 7.79 -6.12 9.07
CA VAL A 31 8.75 -6.30 7.98
C VAL A 31 10.09 -5.64 8.27
N SER A 32 11.12 -6.05 7.55
CA SER A 32 12.43 -5.39 7.62
C SER A 32 12.39 -4.01 6.93
N ARG A 33 13.20 -3.06 7.42
CA ARG A 33 13.43 -1.78 6.71
C ARG A 33 13.93 -1.97 5.28
N GLY A 34 14.68 -3.05 5.05
CA GLY A 34 15.14 -3.45 3.72
C GLY A 34 13.99 -3.75 2.78
N ALA A 35 12.93 -4.43 3.26
CA ALA A 35 11.74 -4.72 2.47
C ALA A 35 11.05 -3.43 1.98
N LEU A 36 10.80 -2.47 2.88
CA LEU A 36 10.27 -1.15 2.49
C LEU A 36 11.15 -0.48 1.42
N ASN A 37 12.47 -0.52 1.59
CA ASN A 37 13.38 0.09 0.62
C ASN A 37 13.37 -0.62 -0.75
N GLN A 38 13.14 -1.93 -0.78
CA GLN A 38 12.97 -2.68 -2.04
C GLN A 38 11.68 -2.29 -2.75
N TRP A 39 10.58 -2.10 -2.01
CA TRP A 39 9.28 -1.73 -2.60
C TRP A 39 9.30 -0.34 -3.23
N LYS A 40 10.14 0.59 -2.72
CA LYS A 40 10.35 1.92 -3.31
C LYS A 40 11.13 1.91 -4.64
N LYS A 41 11.76 0.80 -5.01
CA LYS A 41 12.60 0.75 -6.22
C LYS A 41 11.74 0.86 -7.47
N LYS A 42 12.33 1.41 -8.54
CA LYS A 42 11.66 1.55 -9.83
C LYS A 42 11.16 0.20 -10.34
N GLY A 43 9.86 0.13 -10.66
CA GLY A 43 9.21 -1.10 -11.14
C GLY A 43 8.86 -2.11 -10.04
N ARG A 44 9.04 -1.73 -8.76
CA ARG A 44 8.48 -2.46 -7.62
C ARG A 44 7.28 -1.69 -7.07
N GLU A 45 6.47 -2.39 -6.31
CA GLU A 45 5.33 -1.86 -5.60
C GLU A 45 5.18 -2.56 -4.24
N VAL A 46 4.26 -2.09 -3.42
CA VAL A 46 3.94 -2.74 -2.15
C VAL A 46 3.21 -4.06 -2.44
N PRO A 47 3.61 -5.17 -1.82
CA PRO A 47 2.88 -6.43 -1.91
C PRO A 47 1.41 -6.28 -1.49
N ALA A 48 0.52 -6.98 -2.18
CA ALA A 48 -0.92 -6.93 -1.90
C ALA A 48 -1.28 -7.36 -0.48
N GLU A 49 -0.47 -8.23 0.14
CA GLU A 49 -0.64 -8.66 1.53
C GLU A 49 -0.46 -7.50 2.54
N HIS A 50 0.39 -6.51 2.24
CA HIS A 50 0.69 -5.40 3.14
C HIS A 50 -0.09 -4.12 2.82
N ALA A 51 -0.57 -3.96 1.58
CA ALA A 51 -1.29 -2.75 1.17
C ALA A 51 -2.51 -2.41 2.05
N PRO A 52 -3.40 -3.37 2.43
CA PRO A 52 -4.54 -3.10 3.31
C PRO A 52 -4.12 -2.67 4.72
N GLU A 53 -3.03 -3.23 5.22
CA GLU A 53 -2.51 -2.90 6.56
C GLU A 53 -1.92 -1.49 6.57
N ILE A 54 -1.15 -1.13 5.53
CA ILE A 54 -0.63 0.23 5.37
C ILE A 54 -1.78 1.25 5.22
N GLU A 55 -2.83 0.92 4.47
CA GLU A 55 -4.03 1.76 4.35
C GLU A 55 -4.69 1.99 5.71
N LYS A 56 -4.86 0.93 6.52
CA LYS A 56 -5.41 1.05 7.88
C LYS A 56 -4.56 1.92 8.80
N LEU A 57 -3.22 1.80 8.72
CA LEU A 57 -2.29 2.51 9.59
C LEU A 57 -2.07 3.98 9.18
N THR A 58 -2.19 4.29 7.89
CA THR A 58 -1.74 5.58 7.33
C THR A 58 -2.81 6.35 6.55
N GLY A 59 -3.92 5.70 6.20
CA GLY A 59 -4.96 6.24 5.34
C GLY A 59 -4.56 6.40 3.87
N VAL A 60 -3.41 5.87 3.45
CA VAL A 60 -3.00 5.88 2.03
C VAL A 60 -3.69 4.74 1.29
N PRO A 61 -4.39 5.01 0.17
CA PRO A 61 -5.22 3.99 -0.47
C PRO A 61 -4.40 2.86 -1.09
N CYS A 62 -4.93 1.64 -1.01
CA CYS A 62 -4.32 0.43 -1.58
C CYS A 62 -4.02 0.58 -3.07
N GLU A 63 -4.89 1.26 -3.84
CA GLU A 63 -4.67 1.51 -5.27
C GLU A 63 -3.41 2.32 -5.59
N SER A 64 -2.97 3.16 -4.66
CA SER A 64 -1.71 3.91 -4.83
C SER A 64 -0.50 3.07 -4.46
N LEU A 65 -0.62 2.23 -3.42
CA LEU A 65 0.46 1.39 -2.92
C LEU A 65 0.75 0.18 -3.82
N CYS A 66 -0.31 -0.44 -4.34
CA CYS A 66 -0.28 -1.64 -5.16
C CYS A 66 -1.21 -1.47 -6.38
N PRO A 67 -0.77 -0.74 -7.42
CA PRO A 67 -1.58 -0.48 -8.62
C PRO A 67 -1.76 -1.72 -9.51
N SER A 68 -0.96 -2.78 -9.35
CA SER A 68 -1.11 -4.01 -10.14
C SER A 68 -2.36 -4.82 -9.75
N VAL A 69 -2.92 -4.60 -8.56
CA VAL A 69 -4.10 -5.32 -8.07
C VAL A 69 -5.38 -4.52 -8.29
N ARG A 70 -6.43 -5.20 -8.78
CA ARG A 70 -7.77 -4.62 -8.96
C ARG A 70 -8.56 -4.63 -7.64
N TRP A 71 -8.23 -3.68 -6.75
CA TRP A 71 -8.85 -3.55 -5.41
C TRP A 71 -10.37 -3.39 -5.41
N ALA A 72 -10.95 -2.81 -6.48
CA ALA A 72 -12.40 -2.71 -6.63
C ALA A 72 -13.12 -4.09 -6.64
N VAL A 73 -12.44 -5.14 -7.10
CA VAL A 73 -12.98 -6.51 -7.09
C VAL A 73 -12.80 -7.15 -5.70
N VAL A 74 -11.62 -6.98 -5.10
CA VAL A 74 -11.28 -7.53 -3.77
C VAL A 74 -12.22 -7.02 -2.68
N ARG A 75 -12.58 -5.73 -2.71
CA ARG A 75 -13.53 -5.15 -1.74
C ARG A 75 -14.97 -5.64 -1.92
N ARG A 76 -15.34 -6.12 -3.12
CA ARG A 76 -16.71 -6.58 -3.40
C ARG A 76 -16.96 -8.01 -2.89
N SER A 77 -15.91 -8.83 -2.70
CA SER A 77 -16.06 -10.21 -2.21
C SER A 77 -16.50 -10.30 -0.74
N GLU A 78 -16.19 -9.31 0.12
CA GLU A 78 -16.54 -9.39 1.55
C GLU A 78 -18.05 -9.27 1.82
N LEU A 79 -18.83 -8.74 0.87
CA LEU A 79 -20.28 -8.62 1.00
C LEU A 79 -21.03 -9.93 0.71
N LYS A 80 -20.35 -10.99 0.23
CA LYS A 80 -21.00 -12.25 -0.14
C LYS A 80 -20.95 -13.31 0.98
N GLU A 81 -19.97 -13.23 1.88
CA GLU A 81 -19.75 -14.24 2.93
C GLU A 81 -20.59 -14.01 4.20
N ALA A 82 -21.13 -12.80 4.40
CA ALA A 82 -21.99 -12.47 5.54
C ALA A 82 -23.46 -12.93 5.39
N GLU A 83 -23.84 -13.42 4.20
CA GLU A 83 -25.22 -13.87 3.91
C GLU A 83 -25.38 -15.41 3.94
N HIS A 84 -24.40 -16.13 4.50
CA HIS A 84 -24.44 -17.59 4.62
C HIS A 84 -24.13 -18.14 6.03
N ALA A 85 -24.33 -17.33 7.07
CA ALA A 85 -24.23 -17.74 8.46
C ALA A 85 -25.61 -17.74 9.15
#